data_AF-A0A1Z4NB02-F1
#
_entry.id   AF-A0A1Z4NB02-F1
#
_cell.length_a   1.000
_cell.length_b   1.000
_cell.length_c   1.000
_cell.angle_alpha   90.00
_cell.angle_beta   90.00
_cell.angle_gamma   90.00
#
_symmetry.space_group_name_H-M   'P 1'
#
loop_
_entity.id
_entity.type
_entity.pdbx_description
1 polymer ?
#
loop_
_entity_poly.entity_id
_entity_poly.type
_entity_poly.pdbx_seq_one_letter_code
_entity_poly.pdbx_strand_id
1 'polypeptide(L)'
;MAKQDAPLTGEALIKEVCRRIRVARSYWDAHKNAACRGERERALTLYNTLTKEQKQQIPQVLRVWLRYRSEKYFGAHRTPPKSRLPRR
;
A
#
# COMPACT_ATOMS: atom_id res chain seq x y z
N MET A 1 -15.58 -15.72 -11.30
CA MET A 1 -14.42 -16.28 -10.57
C MET A 1 -14.63 -16.05 -9.09
N ALA A 2 -14.91 -17.11 -8.34
CA ALA A 2 -15.14 -17.07 -6.90
C ALA A 2 -13.90 -16.53 -6.19
N LYS A 3 -14.04 -15.39 -5.50
CA LYS A 3 -13.02 -14.89 -4.58
C LYS A 3 -13.10 -15.78 -3.35
N GLN A 4 -12.10 -16.62 -3.16
CA GLN A 4 -12.00 -17.41 -1.94
C GLN A 4 -11.65 -16.45 -0.80
N ASP A 5 -12.64 -16.17 0.05
CA ASP A 5 -12.51 -15.50 1.36
C ASP A 5 -11.85 -16.45 2.40
N ALA A 6 -10.82 -17.19 1.98
CA ALA A 6 -10.01 -17.94 2.92
C ALA A 6 -9.07 -16.96 3.63
N PRO A 7 -8.94 -17.00 4.96
CA PRO A 7 -7.95 -16.21 5.66
C PRO A 7 -6.57 -16.58 5.09
N LEU A 8 -5.92 -15.63 4.44
CA LEU A 8 -4.59 -15.83 3.88
C LEU A 8 -3.62 -16.05 5.05
N THR A 9 -3.19 -17.28 5.26
CA THR A 9 -2.27 -17.65 6.34
C THR A 9 -0.85 -17.86 5.83
N GLY A 10 0.14 -17.43 6.61
CA GLY A 10 1.56 -17.73 6.36
C GLY A 10 2.08 -17.21 5.01
N GLU A 11 2.57 -18.12 4.17
CA GLU A 11 3.20 -17.79 2.88
C GLU A 11 2.22 -17.11 1.90
N ALA A 12 0.94 -17.46 1.95
CA ALA A 12 -0.09 -16.83 1.11
C ALA A 12 -0.25 -15.34 1.44
N LEU A 13 -0.16 -14.98 2.73
CA LEU A 13 -0.20 -13.59 3.17
C LEU A 13 1.01 -12.80 2.69
N ILE A 14 2.21 -13.41 2.75
CA ILE A 14 3.45 -12.81 2.24
C ILE A 14 3.35 -12.55 0.74
N LYS A 15 2.86 -13.54 -0.03
CA LYS A 15 2.65 -13.40 -1.48
C LYS A 15 1.65 -12.30 -1.80
N GLU A 16 0.55 -12.22 -1.06
CA GLU A 16 -0.46 -11.17 -1.26
C GLU A 16 0.08 -9.78 -0.91
N VAL A 17 0.83 -9.63 0.19
CA VAL A 17 1.51 -8.37 0.53
C VAL A 17 2.45 -7.96 -0.61
N CYS A 18 3.29 -8.87 -1.10
CA CYS A 18 4.18 -8.60 -2.22
C CYS A 18 3.41 -8.17 -3.47
N ARG A 19 2.30 -8.86 -3.79
CA ARG A 19 1.45 -8.53 -4.93
C ARG A 19 0.86 -7.13 -4.79
N ARG A 20 0.28 -6.79 -3.63
CA ARG A 20 -0.30 -5.48 -3.34
C ARG A 20 0.72 -4.35 -3.48
N ILE A 21 1.95 -4.54 -2.99
CA ILE A 21 3.02 -3.54 -3.14
C ILE A 21 3.37 -3.33 -4.62
N ARG A 22 3.45 -4.40 -5.42
CA ARG A 22 3.70 -4.28 -6.88
C ARG A 22 2.56 -3.56 -7.60
N VAL A 23 1.31 -3.85 -7.24
CA VAL A 23 0.14 -3.16 -7.80
C VAL A 23 0.17 -1.67 -7.44
N ALA A 24 0.44 -1.34 -6.18
CA ALA A 24 0.59 0.05 -5.76
C ALA A 24 1.70 0.76 -6.53
N ARG A 25 2.84 0.09 -6.76
CA ARG A 25 3.94 0.63 -7.56
C ARG A 25 3.56 0.83 -9.03
N SER A 26 2.82 -0.10 -9.63
CA SER A 26 2.29 0.07 -10.99
C SER A 26 1.35 1.28 -11.09
N TYR A 27 0.48 1.50 -10.09
CA TYR A 27 -0.35 2.70 -10.05
C TYR A 27 0.46 3.97 -9.82
N TRP A 28 1.56 3.90 -9.07
CA TRP A 28 2.50 5.00 -8.93
C TRP A 28 3.14 5.36 -10.28
N ASP A 29 3.67 4.38 -11.00
CA ASP A 29 4.30 4.58 -12.31
C ASP A 29 3.28 5.12 -13.34
N ALA A 30 2.01 4.68 -13.24
CA ALA A 30 0.90 5.20 -14.03
C ALA A 30 0.33 6.55 -13.53
N HIS A 31 0.94 7.19 -12.54
CA HIS A 31 0.49 8.46 -11.94
C HIS A 31 -0.94 8.44 -11.35
N LYS A 32 -1.51 7.25 -11.10
CA LYS A 32 -2.83 7.04 -10.50
C LYS A 32 -2.75 7.12 -8.97
N ASN A 33 -2.46 8.32 -8.46
CA ASN A 33 -2.13 8.55 -7.05
C ASN A 33 -3.23 8.13 -6.06
N ALA A 34 -4.51 8.31 -6.42
CA ALA A 34 -5.63 7.88 -5.58
C ALA A 34 -5.67 6.35 -5.40
N ALA A 35 -5.56 5.60 -6.51
CA ALA A 35 -5.52 4.14 -6.50
C ALA A 35 -4.25 3.62 -5.80
N CYS A 36 -3.11 4.26 -6.05
CA CYS A 36 -1.85 3.94 -5.38
C CYS A 36 -1.97 4.08 -3.85
N ARG A 37 -2.66 5.12 -3.35
CA ARG A 37 -2.87 5.33 -1.91
C ARG A 37 -3.68 4.18 -1.31
N GLY A 38 -4.80 3.82 -1.92
CA GLY A 38 -5.67 2.75 -1.42
C GLY A 38 -5.00 1.38 -1.41
N GLU A 39 -4.29 1.01 -2.48
CA GLU A 39 -3.55 -0.26 -2.50
C GLU A 39 -2.36 -0.28 -1.53
N ARG A 40 -1.68 0.85 -1.37
CA ARG A 40 -0.62 0.99 -0.36
C ARG A 40 -1.16 0.79 1.05
N GLU A 41 -2.27 1.43 1.40
CA GLU A 41 -2.87 1.32 2.72
C GLU A 41 -3.25 -0.12 3.04
N ARG A 42 -3.89 -0.82 2.09
CA ARG A 42 -4.17 -2.25 2.18
C ARG A 42 -2.89 -3.09 2.37
N ALA A 43 -1.83 -2.78 1.62
CA ALA A 43 -0.55 -3.46 1.77
C ALA A 43 0.08 -3.21 3.15
N LEU A 44 -0.05 -2.00 3.69
CA LEU A 44 0.46 -1.63 5.01
C LEU A 44 -0.29 -2.36 6.13
N THR A 45 -1.62 -2.44 6.04
CA THR A 45 -2.45 -3.19 6.98
C THR A 45 -2.04 -4.66 7.03
N LEU A 46 -1.90 -5.31 5.88
CA LEU A 46 -1.45 -6.70 5.80
C LEU A 46 0.02 -6.87 6.23
N TYR A 47 0.88 -5.90 5.94
CA TYR A 47 2.28 -5.92 6.38
C TYR A 47 2.39 -5.84 7.92
N ASN A 48 1.53 -5.06 8.57
CA ASN A 48 1.53 -4.90 10.01
C ASN A 48 1.09 -6.18 10.75
N THR A 49 0.28 -7.03 10.11
CA THR A 49 -0.09 -8.34 10.68
C THR A 49 1.00 -9.41 10.55
N LEU A 50 2.04 -9.18 9.74
CA LEU A 50 3.14 -10.14 9.55
C LEU A 50 4.13 -10.13 10.73
N THR A 51 4.65 -11.32 11.07
CA THR A 51 5.75 -11.47 12.03
C THR A 51 7.07 -10.99 11.45
N LYS A 52 8.11 -10.86 12.29
CA LYS A 52 9.43 -10.36 11.87
C LYS A 52 10.07 -11.30 10.84
N GLU A 53 9.90 -12.60 11.01
CA GLU A 53 10.41 -13.66 10.14
C GLU A 53 9.72 -13.60 8.77
N GLN A 54 8.41 -13.42 8.75
CA GLN A 54 7.64 -13.28 7.52
C GLN A 54 8.00 -12.00 6.76
N LYS A 55 8.24 -10.90 7.47
CA LYS A 55 8.71 -9.63 6.88
C LYS A 55 10.08 -9.77 6.21
N GLN A 56 10.96 -10.64 6.71
CA GLN A 56 12.27 -10.89 6.10
C GLN A 56 12.16 -11.58 4.74
N GLN A 57 11.14 -12.42 4.53
CA GLN A 57 10.89 -13.08 3.25
C GLN A 57 10.44 -12.09 2.16
N ILE A 58 9.96 -10.90 2.53
CA ILE A 58 9.59 -9.86 1.57
C ILE A 58 10.88 -9.25 0.97
N PRO A 59 10.98 -9.14 -0.37
CA PRO A 59 12.10 -8.48 -1.02
C PRO A 59 12.37 -7.09 -0.45
N GLN A 60 13.63 -6.82 -0.12
CA GLN A 60 14.05 -5.56 0.52
C GLN A 60 13.59 -4.33 -0.26
N VAL A 61 13.62 -4.38 -1.60
CA VAL A 61 13.15 -3.31 -2.48
C VAL A 61 11.69 -2.93 -2.21
N LEU A 62 10.81 -3.91 -1.99
CA LEU A 62 9.39 -3.67 -1.72
C LEU A 62 9.18 -3.07 -0.32
N ARG A 63 9.97 -3.52 0.68
CA ARG A 63 9.94 -2.96 2.04
C ARG A 63 10.40 -1.50 2.07
N VAL A 64 11.51 -1.20 1.39
CA VAL A 64 12.03 0.17 1.29
C VAL A 64 11.04 1.06 0.56
N TRP A 65 10.46 0.59 -0.55
CA TRP A 65 9.43 1.34 -1.27
C TRP A 65 8.23 1.65 -0.37
N LEU A 66 7.72 0.65 0.34
CA LEU A 66 6.57 0.81 1.25
C LEU A 66 6.86 1.84 2.35
N ARG A 67 8.07 1.87 2.92
CA ARG A 67 8.47 2.83 3.96
C ARG A 67 8.73 4.23 3.41
N TYR A 68 9.62 4.33 2.41
CA TYR A 68 10.14 5.62 1.93
C TYR A 68 9.09 6.42 1.13
N ARG A 69 8.31 5.74 0.28
CA ARG A 69 7.27 6.42 -0.54
C ARG A 69 6.06 6.81 0.29
N SER A 70 5.76 6.03 1.34
CA SER A 70 4.72 6.31 2.32
C SER A 70 4.86 7.69 2.93
N GLU A 71 6.04 7.97 3.48
CA GLU A 71 6.30 9.18 4.26
C GLU A 71 6.37 10.42 3.37
N LYS A 72 7.08 10.32 2.25
CA LYS A 72 7.32 11.47 1.35
C LYS A 72 6.09 11.93 0.55
N TYR A 73 5.19 11.02 0.15
CA TYR A 73 4.10 11.35 -0.79
C TYR A 73 2.70 11.13 -0.25
N PHE A 74 2.57 10.32 0.80
CA PHE A 74 1.27 9.97 1.39
C PHE A 74 1.16 10.33 2.87
N GLY A 75 2.16 10.99 3.46
CA GLY A 75 2.07 11.53 4.80
C GLY A 75 0.97 12.59 4.92
N ALA A 76 0.47 12.81 6.14
CA ALA A 76 -0.57 13.79 6.47
C ALA A 76 -0.18 15.24 6.12
N HIS A 77 1.07 15.48 5.72
CA HIS A 77 1.62 16.77 5.33
C HIS A 77 1.12 17.35 4.00
N ARG A 78 0.15 16.71 3.32
CA ARG A 78 -0.51 17.36 2.18
C ARG A 78 -1.68 18.20 2.66
N THR A 79 -1.44 19.50 2.71
CA THR A 79 -2.46 20.54 2.85
C THR A 79 -3.57 20.27 1.82
N PRO A 80 -4.84 20.10 2.24
CA PRO A 80 -5.94 19.99 1.30
C PRO A 80 -5.95 21.22 0.38
N PRO A 81 -6.20 21.08 -0.93
CA PRO A 81 -6.41 22.23 -1.78
C PRO A 81 -7.54 23.05 -1.17
N LYS A 82 -7.27 24.34 -0.90
CA LYS A 82 -8.22 25.32 -0.39
C LYS A 82 -9.58 25.07 -1.04
N SER A 83 -10.55 24.57 -0.28
CA SER A 83 -11.92 24.47 -0.75
C SER A 83 -12.32 25.88 -1.18
N ARG A 84 -12.53 26.09 -2.48
CA ARG A 84 -13.28 27.25 -2.93
C ARG A 84 -14.71 27.01 -2.46
N LEU A 85 -15.01 27.41 -1.23
CA LEU A 85 -16.39 27.65 -0.82
C LEU A 85 -16.96 28.67 -1.82
N PRO A 86 -18.14 28.40 -2.41
CA PRO A 86 -18.75 29.34 -3.35
C PRO A 86 -19.05 30.63 -2.60
N ARG A 87 -18.64 31.76 -3.17
CA ARG A 87 -19.15 33.07 -2.74
C ARG A 87 -20.67 33.04 -2.91
N ARG A 88 -21.40 33.15 -1.81
CA ARG A 88 -22.76 33.66 -1.75
C ARG A 88 -22.79 34.75 -0.69
#